data_AF-A0A969NB78-F1
#
_entry.id   AF-A0A969NB78-F1
#
_cell.length_a   1.000
_cell.length_b   1.000
_cell.length_c   1.000
_cell.angle_alpha   90.00
_cell.angle_beta   90.00
_cell.angle_gamma   90.00
#
_symmetry.space_group_name_H-M   'P 1'
#
loop_
_entity.id
_entity.type
_entity.pdbx_description
1 polymer ?
#
loop_
_entity_poly.entity_id
_entity_poly.type
_entity_poly.pdbx_seq_one_letter_code
_entity_poly.pdbx_strand_id
1 'polypeptide(L)' 'MKSSKENAHIFSADFLLTDDEAYTGKKTFRTYLGYKYLGGYSDHLPVFLDLENIKQ' A
#
# COMPACT_ATOMS: atom_id res chain seq x y z
N MET A 1 -18.40 -8.96 15.14
CA MET A 1 -17.69 -8.68 13.88
C MET A 1 -17.08 -9.95 13.34
N LYS A 2 -17.22 -10.21 12.04
CA LYS A 2 -16.48 -11.26 11.33
C LYS A 2 -15.74 -10.65 10.14
N SER A 3 -14.75 -11.39 9.66
CA SER A 3 -14.00 -11.10 8.44
C SER A 3 -13.61 -12.40 7.77
N SER A 4 -13.37 -12.33 6.47
CA SER A 4 -12.81 -13.41 5.66
C SER A 4 -11.59 -12.89 4.88
N LYS A 5 -10.94 -13.76 4.10
CA LYS A 5 -9.69 -13.41 3.40
C LYS A 5 -9.93 -12.39 2.28
N GLU A 6 -11.09 -12.48 1.64
CA GLU A 6 -11.56 -11.60 0.58
C GLU A 6 -11.80 -10.15 1.05
N ASN A 7 -11.96 -9.93 2.36
CA ASN A 7 -12.13 -8.61 2.95
C ASN A 7 -10.79 -7.90 3.24
N ALA A 8 -9.65 -8.55 3.00
CA ALA A 8 -8.33 -7.96 3.18
C ALA A 8 -7.86 -7.32 1.88
N HIS A 9 -7.54 -6.03 1.93
CA HIS A 9 -7.21 -5.24 0.75
C HIS A 9 -5.87 -4.53 0.89
N ILE A 10 -5.16 -4.39 -0.23
CA ILE A 10 -3.97 -3.54 -0.34
C ILE A 10 -4.43 -2.19 -0.87
N PHE A 11 -4.08 -1.12 -0.17
CA PHE A 11 -4.36 0.24 -0.61
C PHE A 11 -3.20 0.78 -1.46
N SER A 12 -3.46 0.96 -2.77
CA SER A 12 -2.45 1.35 -3.76
C SER A 12 -2.82 2.64 -4.51
N ALA A 13 -3.01 3.74 -3.77
CA ALA A 13 -3.31 5.04 -4.39
C ALA A 13 -2.09 5.60 -5.15
N ASP A 14 -2.33 6.38 -6.21
CA ASP A 14 -1.25 6.88 -7.08
C ASP A 14 -0.20 7.72 -6.34
N PHE A 15 -0.57 8.47 -5.31
CA PHE A 15 0.39 9.25 -4.53
C PHE A 15 1.34 8.38 -3.68
N LEU A 16 1.01 7.12 -3.44
CA LEU A 16 1.86 6.14 -2.76
C LEU A 16 2.83 5.45 -3.73
N LEU A 17 2.70 5.73 -5.03
CA LEU A 17 3.42 5.03 -6.08
C LEU A 17 4.24 6.02 -6.91
N THR A 18 5.31 5.50 -7.50
CA THR A 18 6.13 6.20 -8.49
C THR A 18 6.49 5.22 -9.60
N ASP A 19 6.76 5.73 -10.81
CA ASP A 19 7.13 4.88 -11.93
C ASP A 19 8.45 4.16 -11.62
N ASP A 20 8.53 2.89 -12.00
CA ASP A 20 9.76 2.15 -11.89
C ASP A 20 10.60 2.34 -13.15
N GLU A 21 11.71 3.06 -13.02
CA GLU A 21 12.63 3.29 -14.13
C GLU A 21 13.43 2.02 -14.50
N ALA A 22 13.60 1.09 -13.55
CA ALA A 22 14.42 -0.11 -13.75
C ALA A 22 13.63 -1.27 -14.38
N TYR A 23 12.32 -1.31 -14.16
CA TYR A 23 11.41 -2.36 -14.62
C TYR A 23 10.10 -1.74 -15.09
N THR A 24 9.40 -2.34 -16.03
CA THR A 24 8.07 -1.85 -16.40
C THR A 24 7.10 -1.95 -15.23
N GLY A 25 6.56 -0.84 -14.75
CA GLY A 25 5.53 -0.83 -13.69
C GLY A 25 5.63 0.35 -12.74
N LYS A 26 5.04 0.19 -11.55
CA LYS A 26 5.10 1.16 -10.45
C LYS A 26 5.74 0.52 -9.22
N LYS A 27 6.43 1.33 -8.42
CA LYS A 27 6.98 0.96 -7.11
C LYS A 27 6.50 1.91 -6.01
N THR A 28 6.68 1.53 -4.75
CA THR A 28 6.35 2.39 -3.61
C THR A 28 7.17 3.67 -3.63
N PHE A 29 6.49 4.80 -3.49
CA PHE A 29 7.13 6.09 -3.30
C PHE A 29 7.62 6.19 -1.86
N ARG A 30 8.82 5.68 -1.63
CA ARG A 30 9.49 5.58 -0.33
C ARG A 30 10.17 6.87 0.10
N THR A 31 10.34 7.04 1.41
CA THR A 31 10.99 8.22 1.98
C THR A 31 12.49 8.25 1.67
N TYR A 32 13.17 7.10 1.71
CA TYR A 32 14.60 6.96 1.44
C TYR A 32 14.91 5.78 0.51
N LEU A 33 15.95 5.93 -0.30
CA LEU A 33 16.56 4.84 -1.05
C LEU A 33 18.07 4.81 -0.76
N GLY A 34 18.49 3.90 0.13
CA GLY A 34 19.83 3.94 0.70
C GLY A 34 20.06 5.26 1.45
N TYR A 35 21.13 5.97 1.11
CA TYR A 35 21.44 7.29 1.70
C TYR A 35 20.76 8.47 1.00
N LYS A 36 19.92 8.23 -0.01
CA LYS A 36 19.22 9.28 -0.76
C LYS A 36 17.81 9.50 -0.19
N TYR A 37 17.50 10.72 0.22
CA TYR A 37 16.14 11.15 0.54
C TYR A 37 15.34 11.38 -0.74
N LEU A 38 14.15 10.78 -0.83
CA LEU A 38 13.24 10.91 -1.98
C LEU A 38 11.97 11.68 -1.65
N GLY A 39 11.64 11.87 -0.37
CA GLY A 39 10.44 12.59 0.06
C GLY A 39 9.13 11.83 -0.08
N GLY A 40 9.20 10.52 -0.33
CA GLY A 40 8.02 9.66 -0.37
C GLY A 40 7.45 9.32 1.02
N TYR A 41 6.37 8.55 1.01
CA TYR A 41 5.52 8.31 2.17
C TYR A 41 5.84 7.01 2.93
N SER A 42 6.09 5.92 2.21
CA SER A 42 6.24 4.59 2.81
C SER A 42 6.99 3.65 1.89
N ASP A 43 7.80 2.76 2.45
CA ASP A 43 8.43 1.67 1.72
C ASP A 43 7.44 0.55 1.35
N HIS A 44 6.26 0.55 1.99
CA HIS A 44 5.23 -0.49 1.87
C HIS A 44 3.84 0.09 1.66
N LEU A 45 2.98 -0.64 0.95
CA LEU A 45 1.58 -0.25 0.77
C LEU A 45 0.77 -0.57 2.05
N PRO A 46 -0.10 0.35 2.50
CA PRO A 46 -1.02 0.07 3.60
C PRO A 46 -1.98 -1.07 3.24
N VAL A 47 -2.46 -1.77 4.26
CA VAL A 47 -3.53 -2.76 4.13
C VAL A 47 -4.70 -2.38 5.03
N PHE A 48 -5.90 -2.72 4.61
CA PHE A 48 -7.11 -2.54 5.41
C PHE A 48 -8.01 -3.77 5.33
N LEU A 49 -8.92 -3.87 6.29
CA LEU A 49 -9.79 -5.02 6.47
C LEU A 49 -11.23 -4.54 6.64
N ASP A 50 -12.12 -5.03 5.78
CA ASP A 50 -13.55 -4.78 5.91
C ASP A 50 -14.16 -5.71 6.97
N LEU A 51 -14.78 -5.08 7.97
CA LEU A 51 -15.35 -5.76 9.13
C LEU A 51 -16.88 -5.78 9.03
N GLU A 52 -17.45 -6.98 8.99
CA GLU A 52 -18.90 -7.13 8.93
C GLU A 52 -19.50 -7.30 10.32
N ASN A 53 -20.54 -6.51 10.60
CA ASN A 53 -21.36 -6.68 11.78
C ASN A 53 -22.46 -7.70 11.49
N ILE A 54 -22.32 -8.87 12.10
CA ILE A 54 -23.40 -9.86 12.13
C ILE A 54 -24.29 -9.48 13.30
N LYS A 55 -25.47 -8.95 12.99
CA LYS A 55 -26.55 -8.89 13.97
C LYS A 55 -26.95 -10.34 14.27
N GLN A 56 -26.97 -10.71 15.54
CA GLN A 56 -27.52 -11.99 16.00
C GLN A 56 -29.01 -12.05 15.68
#